data_AF-A0A6M4BW00-F1
#
_entry.id   AF-A0A6M4BW00-F1
#
_cell.length_a   1.000
_cell.length_b   1.000
_cell.length_c   1.000
_cell.angle_alpha   90.00
_cell.angle_beta   90.00
_cell.angle_gamma   90.00
#
_symmetry.space_group_name_H-M   'P 1'
#
loop_
_entity.id
_entity.type
_entity.pdbx_description
1 polymer ?
#
loop_
_entity_poly.entity_id
_entity_poly.type
_entity_poly.pdbx_seq_one_letter_code
_entity_poly.pdbx_strand_id
1 'polypeptide(L)'
;IAYKTNLQNLVDEKKFKDELTQFKITEDAKNIQPEDREHVVPIILRILYGKMTSKLGADKKGGGQARRSLVMRYLAGCNENELKIFIEMAFSHFKQFMNMKPKEI
;
A
#
# COMPACT_ATOMS: atom_id res chain seq x y z
N ILE A 1 -19.48 -8.87 -6.05
CA ILE A 1 -18.78 -7.81 -5.29
C ILE A 1 -17.50 -7.49 -6.05
N ALA A 2 -17.39 -6.30 -6.62
CA ALA A 2 -16.18 -5.88 -7.32
C ALA A 2 -14.97 -5.87 -6.37
N TYR A 3 -13.77 -6.18 -6.87
CA TYR A 3 -12.48 -6.15 -6.15
C TYR A 3 -12.26 -7.12 -4.98
N LYS A 4 -13.30 -7.82 -4.50
CA LYS A 4 -13.18 -8.76 -3.37
C LYS A 4 -12.08 -9.80 -3.56
N THR A 5 -12.03 -10.44 -4.73
CA THR A 5 -11.04 -11.47 -5.04
C THR A 5 -9.62 -10.89 -5.07
N ASN A 6 -9.45 -9.69 -5.65
CA ASN A 6 -8.17 -9.00 -5.68
C ASN A 6 -7.68 -8.66 -4.27
N LEU A 7 -8.57 -8.12 -3.42
CA LEU A 7 -8.26 -7.82 -2.02
C LEU A 7 -7.92 -9.09 -1.23
N GLN A 8 -8.62 -10.20 -1.45
CA GLN A 8 -8.31 -11.48 -0.83
C GLN A 8 -6.95 -12.04 -1.29
N ASN A 9 -6.63 -11.92 -2.58
CA ASN A 9 -5.34 -12.33 -3.12
C ASN A 9 -4.17 -11.47 -2.59
N LEU A 10 -4.40 -10.18 -2.33
CA LEU A 10 -3.42 -9.30 -1.66
C LEU A 10 -3.15 -9.72 -0.20
N VAL A 11 -4.11 -10.35 0.46
CA VAL A 11 -3.94 -10.88 1.83
C VAL A 11 -3.26 -12.25 1.82
N ASP A 12 -3.42 -13.06 0.78
CA ASP A 12 -2.74 -14.35 0.64
C ASP A 12 -1.25 -14.19 0.30
N GLU A 13 -0.35 -14.73 1.14
CA GLU A 13 1.10 -14.62 0.92
C GLU A 13 1.59 -15.28 -0.37
N LYS A 14 0.94 -16.36 -0.80
CA LYS A 14 1.34 -17.11 -1.99
C LYS A 14 1.00 -16.34 -3.26
N LYS A 15 -0.16 -15.67 -3.25
CA LYS A 15 -0.68 -14.92 -4.40
C LYS A 15 -0.25 -13.46 -4.42
N PHE A 16 0.26 -12.94 -3.30
CA PHE A 16 0.61 -11.54 -3.14
C PHE A 16 1.47 -10.96 -4.27
N LYS A 17 2.54 -11.67 -4.66
CA LYS A 17 3.46 -11.17 -5.70
C LYS A 17 2.80 -11.12 -7.08
N ASP A 18 2.02 -12.14 -7.41
CA ASP A 18 1.31 -12.22 -8.68
C ASP A 18 0.22 -11.15 -8.74
N GLU A 19 -0.53 -10.99 -7.66
CA GLU A 19 -1.59 -10.00 -7.56
C GLU A 19 -1.06 -8.56 -7.69
N LEU A 20 0.08 -8.22 -7.07
CA LEU A 20 0.71 -6.90 -7.26
C LEU A 20 1.11 -6.62 -8.72
N THR A 21 1.34 -7.68 -9.50
CA THR A 21 1.72 -7.56 -10.91
C THR A 21 0.49 -7.42 -11.81
N GLN A 22 -0.58 -8.15 -11.50
CA GLN A 22 -1.84 -8.16 -12.26
C GLN A 22 -2.72 -6.95 -11.93
N PHE A 23 -2.89 -6.65 -10.64
CA PHE A 23 -3.79 -5.62 -10.13
C PHE A 23 -3.04 -4.32 -9.84
N LYS A 24 -2.55 -3.68 -10.90
CA LYS A 24 -1.85 -2.39 -10.83
C LYS A 24 -2.78 -1.26 -10.43
N ILE A 25 -2.28 -0.35 -9.61
CA ILE A 25 -2.98 0.85 -9.12
C ILE A 25 -2.80 2.08 -10.02
N THR A 26 -1.99 2.00 -11.08
CA THR A 26 -1.79 3.12 -12.00
C THR A 26 -3.10 3.48 -12.73
N GLU A 27 -3.30 4.77 -13.02
CA GLU A 27 -4.50 5.24 -13.73
C GLU A 27 -4.65 4.60 -15.11
N ASP A 28 -3.53 4.39 -15.80
CA ASP A 28 -3.43 3.76 -17.11
C ASP A 28 -3.84 2.27 -17.12
N ALA A 29 -3.75 1.57 -15.99
CA ALA A 29 -4.12 0.16 -15.92
C ALA A 29 -5.63 -0.09 -15.92
N LYS A 30 -6.45 0.94 -15.62
CA LYS A 30 -7.94 0.87 -15.54
C LYS A 30 -8.50 -0.28 -14.68
N ASN A 31 -7.69 -0.82 -13.77
CA ASN A 31 -8.07 -1.92 -12.91
C ASN A 31 -9.04 -1.49 -11.81
N ILE A 32 -8.99 -0.22 -11.40
CA ILE A 32 -9.84 0.37 -10.37
C ILE A 32 -10.59 1.52 -11.03
N GLN A 33 -11.92 1.53 -10.91
CA GLN A 33 -12.70 2.65 -11.43
C GLN A 33 -12.42 3.91 -10.61
N PRO A 34 -12.38 5.11 -11.22
CA PRO A 34 -12.12 6.36 -10.51
C PRO A 34 -13.07 6.58 -9.33
N GLU A 35 -14.33 6.19 -9.47
CA GLU A 35 -15.39 6.32 -8.46
C GLU A 35 -15.14 5.43 -7.23
N ASP A 36 -14.60 4.22 -7.46
CA ASP A 36 -14.30 3.28 -6.39
C ASP A 36 -12.93 3.54 -5.74
N ARG A 37 -12.08 4.33 -6.40
CA ARG A 37 -10.69 4.56 -6.01
C ARG A 37 -10.57 5.17 -4.62
N GLU A 38 -11.45 6.12 -4.28
CA GLU A 38 -11.50 6.77 -2.96
C GLU A 38 -11.77 5.78 -1.81
N HIS A 39 -12.44 4.67 -2.08
CA HIS A 39 -12.80 3.67 -1.08
C HIS A 39 -11.86 2.47 -1.09
N VAL A 40 -11.48 1.98 -2.28
CA VAL A 40 -10.71 0.75 -2.47
C VAL A 40 -9.22 0.97 -2.22
N VAL A 41 -8.65 2.08 -2.68
CA VAL A 41 -7.21 2.34 -2.54
C VAL A 41 -6.76 2.45 -1.09
N PRO A 42 -7.46 3.17 -0.18
CA PRO A 42 -7.08 3.20 1.22
C PRO A 42 -7.01 1.81 1.88
N ILE A 43 -7.90 0.89 1.47
CA ILE A 43 -7.93 -0.50 1.95
C ILE A 43 -6.67 -1.24 1.46
N ILE A 44 -6.35 -1.13 0.17
CA ILE A 44 -5.14 -1.72 -0.42
C ILE A 44 -3.91 -1.21 0.32
N LEU A 45 -3.77 0.12 0.48
CA LEU A 45 -2.64 0.75 1.15
C LEU A 45 -2.46 0.23 2.58
N ARG A 46 -3.57 0.01 3.31
CA ARG A 46 -3.53 -0.52 4.68
C ARG A 46 -3.09 -1.98 4.74
N ILE A 47 -3.53 -2.80 3.78
CA ILE A 47 -3.07 -4.19 3.62
C ILE A 47 -1.56 -4.20 3.32
N LEU A 48 -1.11 -3.38 2.37
CA LEU A 48 0.31 -3.27 2.00
C LEU A 48 1.18 -2.82 3.18
N TYR A 49 0.71 -1.84 3.95
CA TYR A 49 1.40 -1.38 5.16
C TYR A 49 1.56 -2.50 6.19
N GLY A 50 0.50 -3.27 6.44
CA GLY A 50 0.56 -4.46 7.31
C GLY A 50 1.52 -5.53 6.80
N LYS A 51 1.52 -5.79 5.49
CA LYS A 51 2.44 -6.74 4.85
C LYS A 51 3.91 -6.30 4.96
N MET A 52 4.17 -4.99 4.93
CA MET A 52 5.51 -4.42 5.01
C MET A 52 6.10 -4.49 6.44
N THR A 53 5.24 -4.31 7.45
CA THR A 53 5.61 -4.26 8.88
C THR A 53 5.60 -5.64 9.54
N SER A 54 4.87 -6.61 8.98
CA SER A 54 4.85 -7.98 9.49
C SER A 54 6.20 -8.67 9.40
N LYS A 55 6.57 -9.42 10.45
CA LYS A 55 7.77 -10.27 10.48
C LYS A 55 7.57 -11.60 9.75
N LEU A 56 6.34 -11.97 9.35
CA LEU A 56 6.10 -13.17 8.54
C LEU A 56 6.86 -13.06 7.21
N GLY A 57 7.82 -13.97 6.99
CA GLY A 57 8.67 -14.01 5.80
C GLY A 57 9.97 -13.18 5.89
N ALA A 58 10.20 -12.45 6.99
CA ALA A 58 11.47 -11.75 7.25
C ALA A 58 12.61 -12.68 7.67
N ASP A 59 12.29 -13.89 8.16
CA ASP A 59 13.24 -14.89 8.66
C ASP A 59 14.14 -15.51 7.58
N LYS A 60 13.74 -15.47 6.31
CA LYS A 60 14.60 -15.90 5.20
C LYS A 60 15.53 -14.76 4.84
N LYS A 61 16.86 -14.96 4.90
CA LYS A 61 17.91 -14.01 4.46
C LYS A 61 17.47 -13.20 3.24
N GLY A 62 17.08 -11.93 3.44
CA GLY A 62 16.70 -10.99 2.38
C GLY A 62 15.22 -10.95 1.96
N GLY A 63 14.36 -11.86 2.44
CA GLY A 63 12.94 -11.93 2.07
C GLY A 63 12.14 -10.68 2.44
N GLY A 64 12.44 -10.10 3.61
CA GLY A 64 11.82 -8.84 4.05
C GLY A 64 12.19 -7.63 3.20
N GLN A 65 13.45 -7.54 2.72
CA GLN A 65 13.89 -6.45 1.84
C GLN A 65 13.23 -6.55 0.47
N ALA A 66 13.17 -7.75 -0.11
CA ALA A 66 12.51 -7.97 -1.39
C ALA A 66 11.02 -7.62 -1.34
N ARG A 67 10.33 -7.98 -0.25
CA ARG A 67 8.91 -7.64 -0.04
C ARG A 67 8.71 -6.13 0.07
N ARG A 68 9.56 -5.43 0.84
CA ARG A 68 9.54 -3.96 0.95
C ARG A 68 9.76 -3.30 -0.41
N SER A 69 10.75 -3.74 -1.17
CA SER A 69 11.05 -3.21 -2.50
C SER A 69 9.87 -3.38 -3.46
N LEU A 70 9.22 -4.55 -3.44
CA LEU A 70 8.06 -4.82 -4.28
C LEU A 70 6.87 -3.91 -3.93
N VAL A 71 6.59 -3.72 -2.64
CA VAL A 71 5.53 -2.81 -2.19
C VAL A 71 5.86 -1.37 -2.57
N MET A 72 7.10 -0.91 -2.37
CA MET A 72 7.51 0.44 -2.78
C MET A 72 7.36 0.65 -4.30
N ARG A 73 7.68 -0.35 -5.10
CA ARG A 73 7.48 -0.29 -6.56
C ARG A 73 6.00 -0.21 -6.93
N TYR A 74 5.13 -0.88 -6.18
CA TYR A 74 3.69 -0.77 -6.38
C TYR A 74 3.15 0.61 -5.99
N LEU A 75 3.64 1.19 -4.89
CA LEU A 75 3.28 2.54 -4.44
C LEU A 75 3.70 3.64 -5.43
N ALA A 76 4.71 3.40 -6.27
CA ALA A 76 5.09 4.33 -7.33
C ALA A 76 3.97 4.57 -8.36
N GLY A 77 2.95 3.71 -8.40
CA GLY A 77 1.76 3.87 -9.23
C GLY A 77 0.62 4.66 -8.59
N CYS A 78 0.78 5.12 -7.34
CA CYS A 78 -0.23 5.86 -6.60
C CYS A 78 -0.17 7.37 -6.92
N ASN A 79 -1.32 8.03 -6.83
CA ASN A 79 -1.43 9.47 -6.94
C ASN A 79 -0.91 10.17 -5.66
N GLU A 80 -0.67 11.48 -5.73
CA GLU A 80 -0.16 12.26 -4.59
C GLU A 80 -1.01 12.11 -3.33
N ASN A 81 -2.34 12.20 -3.46
CA ASN A 81 -3.28 12.04 -2.35
C ASN A 81 -3.19 10.65 -1.71
N GLU A 82 -3.01 9.60 -2.52
CA GLU A 82 -2.93 8.22 -2.06
C GLU A 82 -1.60 7.97 -1.34
N LEU A 83 -0.51 8.53 -1.88
CA LEU A 83 0.80 8.48 -1.24
C LEU A 83 0.80 9.21 0.11
N LYS A 84 0.10 10.35 0.20
CA LYS A 84 -0.10 11.08 1.45
C LYS A 84 -0.80 10.21 2.49
N ILE A 85 -1.87 9.49 2.11
CA ILE A 85 -2.55 8.55 3.01
C ILE A 85 -1.60 7.46 3.51
N PHE A 86 -0.75 6.91 2.62
CA PHE A 86 0.23 5.91 3.01
C PHE A 86 1.26 6.44 4.02
N ILE A 87 1.76 7.65 3.79
CA ILE A 87 2.71 8.32 4.70
C ILE A 87 2.03 8.63 6.04
N GLU A 88 0.80 9.17 6.04
CA GLU A 88 0.05 9.43 7.27
C GLU A 88 -0.14 8.16 8.11
N MET A 89 -0.34 7.00 7.48
CA MET A 89 -0.37 5.72 8.20
C MET A 89 0.99 5.38 8.83
N ALA A 90 2.09 5.58 8.11
CA ALA A 90 3.43 5.33 8.62
C ALA A 90 3.79 6.23 9.82
N PHE A 91 3.33 7.48 9.80
CA PHE A 91 3.56 8.47 10.85
C PHE A 91 2.45 8.55 11.90
N SER A 92 1.42 7.69 11.82
CA SER A 92 0.27 7.71 12.73
C SER A 92 0.65 7.69 14.21
N HIS A 93 1.66 6.91 14.58
CA HIS A 93 2.18 6.80 15.95
C HIS A 93 2.94 8.06 16.41
N PHE A 94 3.50 8.81 15.45
CA PHE A 94 4.25 10.04 15.67
C PHE A 94 3.37 11.28 15.64
N LYS A 95 2.11 11.18 15.19
CA LYS A 95 1.19 12.31 15.05
C LYS A 95 1.01 13.11 16.34
N GLN A 96 1.01 12.43 17.48
CA GLN A 96 0.93 13.05 18.82
C GLN A 96 2.18 13.87 19.20
N PHE A 97 3.34 13.57 18.60
CA PHE A 97 4.61 14.26 18.85
C PHE A 97 4.90 15.35 17.80
N MET A 98 4.18 15.32 16.68
CA MET A 98 4.29 16.27 15.59
C MET A 98 3.37 17.48 15.85
N ASN A 99 3.63 18.25 16.91
CA ASN A 99 2.93 19.52 17.20
C ASN A 99 3.44 20.71 16.35
N MET A 100 4.20 20.45 15.28
CA MET A 100 4.74 21.50 14.44
C MET A 100 3.68 22.04 13.51
N LYS A 101 3.27 23.30 13.72
CA LYS A 101 2.57 24.07 12.69
C LYS A 101 3.53 24.22 11.49
N PRO A 102 3.05 24.05 10.24
CA PRO A 102 3.86 24.34 9.06
C PRO A 102 4.46 25.73 9.21
N LYS A 103 5.77 25.86 9.03
CA LYS A 103 6.40 27.18 8.90
C LYS A 103 5.88 27.76 7.59
N GLU A 104 5.08 28.81 7.67
CA GLU A 104 4.80 29.65 6.50
C GLU A 104 6.14 30.26 6.08
N ILE A 105 6.62 29.88 4.89
CA ILE A 105 7.83 30.41 4.25
C ILE A 105 7.38 31.41 3.20
#